data_AF-A0A6G1KE97-F1
#
_entry.id   AF-A0A6G1KE97-F1
#
_cell.length_a   1.000
_cell.length_b   1.000
_cell.length_c   1.000
_cell.angle_alpha   90.00
_cell.angle_beta   90.00
_cell.angle_gamma   90.00
#
_symmetry.space_group_name_H-M   'P 1'
#
loop_
_entity.id
_entity.type
_entity.pdbx_description
1 polymer ?
#
loop_
_entity_poly.entity_id
_entity_poly.type
_entity_poly.pdbx_seq_one_letter_code
_entity_poly.pdbx_strand_id
1 'polypeptide(L)'
;MSGPYDSQSCVFPRRGETDSDRKWRSRVQSRPRDLQSSSVEGQEQNHQTPMHEDTAVGTTYQDTSGDQHQHLIETECSGDFPRAEEIIEACKIFTSSYFQLGFIPKTSFFERIEKDDVSDFLLLCILCLSARFTPCMVLRYGDATKATDHFMTAALERVPHELYNTSLENVQALFLLSVAEWGNGDRDCSSIHMGIAVRMAAMMKLHREETYNLPLDATNDQIIFSEAARRTFWMIQSQDNLHSGYSSPVPFSTEDITALLPSEESDFSFGTVPAERAALPSTPPALTNPSLVDSPRRSLFATLIQSHSLWGQVARRACRPENAIHGPNSEYIEMAATLKRFEDKLPTQQKWSIWSLKVWRDLGYELAYLSVVMMIRLGNILMRRMYLENIKASITDTSAEGASGFWKPVSEELFDNVIELYQQIEASFTMRSSEGYPAILVFPIYVCGSLALNLWQCPQLCPRLSDKAATILTRCLQIIEDLQKAWPMARRWQEGLQQAATPLSTGPSPAAMSGISATPSDNDVQSPERAAVQMSISSARERRKPIDAASIQSQQPVPGTGTGSSTPSLPALDIAALPTDLFDSQVTAFLQGDVHYGLLDEWNQAGFVFH
;
A
#
# COMPACT_ATOMS: atom_id res chain seq x y z
N MET A 1 -18.94 -21.58 -54.00
CA MET A 1 -17.66 -20.86 -53.88
C MET A 1 -17.40 -20.66 -52.41
N SER A 2 -16.54 -21.48 -51.82
CA SER A 2 -16.34 -21.56 -50.38
C SER A 2 -14.91 -22.02 -50.10
N GLY A 3 -14.25 -21.37 -49.13
CA GLY A 3 -12.94 -21.75 -48.60
C GLY A 3 -11.75 -20.91 -49.09
N PRO A 4 -10.57 -21.03 -48.45
CA PRO A 4 -10.28 -21.83 -47.25
C PRO A 4 -9.62 -21.05 -46.08
N TYR A 5 -9.70 -21.68 -44.90
CA TYR A 5 -8.78 -21.67 -43.75
C TYR A 5 -7.61 -20.69 -43.68
N ASP A 6 -7.38 -20.15 -42.48
CA ASP A 6 -6.12 -20.51 -41.79
C ASP A 6 -6.32 -20.67 -40.28
N SER A 7 -6.10 -21.90 -39.79
CA SER A 7 -6.22 -22.29 -38.38
C SER A 7 -4.82 -22.55 -37.84
N GLN A 8 -4.19 -21.55 -37.22
CA GLN A 8 -2.84 -21.73 -36.68
C GLN A 8 -2.84 -22.52 -35.37
N SER A 9 -1.89 -23.44 -35.28
CA SER A 9 -1.87 -24.58 -34.37
C SER A 9 -1.44 -24.24 -32.95
N CYS A 10 -2.17 -24.77 -31.97
CA CYS A 10 -1.73 -24.78 -30.58
C CYS A 10 -0.73 -25.93 -30.36
N VAL A 11 0.55 -25.61 -30.11
CA VAL A 11 1.61 -26.60 -29.88
C VAL A 11 1.68 -26.96 -28.39
N PHE A 12 1.32 -28.19 -28.05
CA PHE A 12 1.57 -28.75 -26.72
C PHE A 12 3.03 -29.24 -26.59
N PRO A 13 3.72 -28.96 -25.47
CA PRO A 13 5.08 -29.45 -25.23
C PRO A 13 5.11 -30.96 -24.98
N ARG A 14 6.24 -31.60 -25.28
CA ARG A 14 6.46 -33.02 -24.98
C ARG A 14 6.68 -33.22 -23.47
N ARG A 15 6.26 -34.39 -22.98
CA ARG A 15 6.34 -34.77 -21.55
C ARG A 15 7.82 -34.91 -21.15
N GLY A 16 8.35 -34.00 -20.32
CA GLY A 16 9.69 -34.19 -19.72
C GLY A 16 10.46 -32.95 -19.28
N GLU A 17 10.17 -31.75 -19.79
CA GLU A 17 10.98 -30.53 -19.50
C GLU A 17 10.14 -29.35 -19.01
N THR A 18 10.70 -28.55 -18.09
CA THR A 18 10.03 -27.45 -17.37
C THR A 18 10.28 -26.09 -18.01
N ASP A 19 9.24 -25.46 -18.54
CA ASP A 19 9.32 -24.20 -19.31
C ASP A 19 8.03 -23.33 -19.14
N SER A 20 7.49 -23.25 -17.91
CA SER A 20 6.15 -22.71 -17.65
C SER A 20 6.02 -21.19 -17.73
N ASP A 21 7.02 -20.43 -17.28
CA ASP A 21 6.84 -18.99 -17.01
C ASP A 21 7.29 -18.06 -18.14
N ARG A 22 8.07 -18.56 -19.12
CA ARG A 22 8.64 -17.70 -20.18
C ARG A 22 7.65 -17.23 -21.24
N LYS A 23 6.47 -17.85 -21.36
CA LYS A 23 5.53 -17.60 -22.47
C LYS A 23 4.64 -16.37 -22.33
N TRP A 24 4.52 -15.78 -21.14
CA TRP A 24 3.63 -14.63 -20.87
C TRP A 24 4.30 -13.25 -20.97
N ARG A 25 5.59 -13.17 -21.33
CA ARG A 25 6.35 -11.90 -21.41
C ARG A 25 7.00 -11.65 -22.78
N SER A 26 6.23 -11.65 -23.87
CA SER A 26 6.72 -11.13 -25.16
C SER A 26 6.62 -9.60 -25.20
N ARG A 27 7.78 -8.92 -25.22
CA ARG A 27 7.86 -7.48 -25.46
C ARG A 27 7.25 -7.14 -26.82
N VAL A 28 6.37 -6.14 -26.86
CA VAL A 28 6.02 -5.45 -28.11
C VAL A 28 7.21 -4.59 -28.53
N GLN A 29 8.07 -5.12 -29.40
CA GLN A 29 9.07 -4.34 -30.13
C GLN A 29 8.74 -4.35 -31.62
N SER A 30 8.11 -3.27 -32.06
CA SER A 30 7.82 -2.97 -33.47
C SER A 30 9.11 -2.66 -34.24
N ARG A 31 9.38 -3.39 -35.34
CA ARG A 31 10.27 -2.96 -36.45
C ARG A 31 9.81 -3.53 -37.81
N PRO A 32 10.25 -2.95 -38.95
CA PRO A 32 9.55 -3.06 -40.22
C PRO A 32 9.98 -4.25 -41.10
N ARG A 33 9.22 -4.48 -42.18
CA ARG A 33 9.46 -5.50 -43.21
C ARG A 33 10.73 -5.19 -44.01
N ASP A 34 11.48 -6.24 -44.39
CA ASP A 34 11.83 -6.49 -45.81
C ASP A 34 12.45 -7.89 -46.09
N LEU A 35 11.91 -8.53 -47.14
CA LEU A 35 12.51 -9.39 -48.19
C LEU A 35 13.48 -10.60 -47.94
N GLN A 36 12.98 -11.77 -48.38
CA GLN A 36 13.58 -12.79 -49.31
C GLN A 36 14.52 -13.95 -48.86
N SER A 37 14.13 -15.15 -49.35
CA SER A 37 14.94 -16.35 -49.74
C SER A 37 15.68 -17.15 -48.64
N SER A 38 15.89 -18.48 -48.70
CA SER A 38 15.53 -19.54 -49.69
C SER A 38 15.83 -20.97 -49.18
N SER A 39 14.95 -21.96 -49.50
CA SER A 39 15.23 -23.42 -49.73
C SER A 39 15.88 -24.26 -48.59
N VAL A 40 15.93 -25.60 -48.50
CA VAL A 40 15.73 -26.82 -49.36
C VAL A 40 15.28 -28.02 -48.46
N GLU A 41 14.58 -29.04 -49.02
CA GLU A 41 14.41 -30.50 -48.69
C GLU A 41 14.72 -31.11 -47.28
N GLY A 42 14.12 -32.23 -46.82
CA GLY A 42 13.12 -33.16 -47.39
C GLY A 42 12.96 -34.47 -46.56
N GLN A 43 12.04 -35.37 -47.01
CA GLN A 43 11.81 -36.78 -46.58
C GLN A 43 11.23 -37.03 -45.16
N GLU A 44 10.02 -37.59 -44.99
CA GLU A 44 9.57 -39.00 -45.10
C GLU A 44 10.11 -39.90 -43.93
N GLN A 45 9.39 -40.80 -43.24
CA GLN A 45 8.27 -41.71 -43.59
C GLN A 45 7.30 -42.06 -42.40
N ASN A 46 6.09 -42.50 -42.77
CA ASN A 46 5.22 -43.58 -42.21
C ASN A 46 5.74 -44.49 -41.04
N HIS A 47 4.93 -45.16 -40.18
CA HIS A 47 3.54 -45.67 -40.29
C HIS A 47 2.85 -45.97 -38.92
N GLN A 48 1.51 -45.85 -38.90
CA GLN A 48 0.45 -46.75 -38.38
C GLN A 48 0.49 -47.43 -36.96
N THR A 49 -0.65 -47.29 -36.29
CA THR A 49 -1.29 -48.07 -35.18
C THR A 49 -1.55 -49.55 -35.53
N PRO A 50 -1.97 -50.50 -34.62
CA PRO A 50 -3.13 -50.35 -33.71
C PRO A 50 -3.18 -51.10 -32.34
N MET A 51 -4.18 -50.69 -31.54
CA MET A 51 -5.05 -51.43 -30.60
C MET A 51 -4.78 -52.91 -30.23
N HIS A 52 -4.93 -53.25 -28.93
CA HIS A 52 -5.89 -54.29 -28.50
C HIS A 52 -6.29 -54.18 -27.00
N GLU A 53 -7.51 -54.63 -26.69
CA GLU A 53 -8.09 -54.81 -25.34
C GLU A 53 -7.64 -56.15 -24.70
N ASP A 54 -7.61 -56.26 -23.36
CA ASP A 54 -8.59 -57.08 -22.60
C ASP A 54 -8.36 -57.19 -21.06
N THR A 55 -9.35 -56.74 -20.29
CA THR A 55 -10.19 -57.50 -19.33
C THR A 55 -9.61 -58.53 -18.32
N ALA A 56 -9.45 -58.04 -17.07
CA ALA A 56 -10.00 -58.59 -15.79
C ALA A 56 -9.45 -59.84 -15.06
N VAL A 57 -9.88 -59.93 -13.77
CA VAL A 57 -9.71 -61.00 -12.74
C VAL A 57 -8.28 -61.10 -12.17
N GLY A 58 -7.98 -61.06 -10.87
CA GLY A 58 -8.79 -61.07 -9.64
C GLY A 58 -8.37 -62.24 -8.73
N THR A 59 -8.12 -62.04 -7.43
CA THR A 59 -8.25 -63.02 -6.30
C THR A 59 -7.84 -62.39 -4.96
N THR A 60 -8.60 -62.68 -3.91
CA THR A 60 -8.43 -62.25 -2.51
C THR A 60 -7.38 -63.09 -1.75
N TYR A 61 -6.64 -62.48 -0.82
CA TYR A 61 -6.21 -63.15 0.42
C TYR A 61 -6.31 -62.20 1.62
N GLN A 62 -6.93 -62.68 2.70
CA GLN A 62 -6.79 -62.12 4.05
C GLN A 62 -5.62 -62.85 4.74
N ASP A 63 -4.80 -62.16 5.52
CA ASP A 63 -4.58 -62.59 6.91
C ASP A 63 -4.13 -61.40 7.78
N THR A 64 -4.06 -61.67 9.08
CA THR A 64 -4.27 -60.73 10.20
C THR A 64 -2.99 -60.27 10.90
N SER A 65 -3.19 -59.35 11.85
CA SER A 65 -2.30 -58.94 12.97
C SER A 65 -1.20 -57.89 12.68
N GLY A 66 -1.33 -56.75 13.36
CA GLY A 66 -0.41 -55.60 13.26
C GLY A 66 -0.85 -54.31 13.97
N ASP A 67 -2.04 -54.29 14.61
CA ASP A 67 -2.59 -53.11 15.30
C ASP A 67 -1.86 -52.81 16.63
N GLN A 68 -0.70 -52.16 16.56
CA GLN A 68 -0.02 -51.58 17.72
C GLN A 68 1.05 -50.51 17.40
N HIS A 69 0.98 -49.84 16.24
CA HIS A 69 1.93 -48.79 15.85
C HIS A 69 1.32 -47.48 15.33
N GLN A 70 -0.01 -47.32 15.39
CA GLN A 70 -0.72 -46.13 14.93
C GLN A 70 -1.22 -45.23 16.09
N HIS A 71 -0.46 -45.12 17.19
CA HIS A 71 -0.85 -44.30 18.35
C HIS A 71 0.34 -43.65 19.10
N LEU A 72 1.50 -43.49 18.43
CA LEU A 72 2.72 -42.92 19.03
C LEU A 72 3.40 -41.86 18.14
N ILE A 73 2.65 -41.22 17.23
CA ILE A 73 3.11 -40.05 16.45
C ILE A 73 2.06 -38.93 16.57
N GLU A 74 1.69 -38.60 17.81
CA GLU A 74 0.67 -37.56 18.12
C GLU A 74 1.10 -36.68 19.31
N THR A 75 2.39 -36.62 19.66
CA THR A 75 2.84 -35.91 20.88
C THR A 75 4.24 -35.27 20.79
N GLU A 76 4.60 -34.67 19.64
CA GLU A 76 5.77 -33.77 19.52
C GLU A 76 5.48 -32.48 18.72
N CYS A 77 4.25 -31.95 18.79
CA CYS A 77 3.92 -30.59 18.31
C CYS A 77 3.03 -29.79 19.29
N SER A 78 2.94 -30.25 20.55
CA SER A 78 2.13 -29.62 21.60
C SER A 78 2.99 -28.70 22.49
N GLY A 79 3.46 -27.60 21.91
CA GLY A 79 4.23 -26.56 22.59
C GLY A 79 4.38 -25.34 21.68
N ASP A 80 3.76 -24.19 21.93
CA ASP A 80 3.07 -23.77 23.16
C ASP A 80 2.03 -22.71 22.78
N PHE A 81 0.82 -23.13 22.39
CA PHE A 81 -0.28 -22.22 22.02
C PHE A 81 -0.62 -21.34 23.23
N PRO A 82 -0.79 -20.01 23.08
CA PRO A 82 -0.95 -19.13 24.23
C PRO A 82 -2.20 -19.46 25.04
N ARG A 83 -2.18 -19.14 26.33
CA ARG A 83 -3.34 -19.33 27.21
C ARG A 83 -4.48 -18.40 26.80
N ALA A 84 -5.71 -18.80 27.08
CA ALA A 84 -6.90 -17.98 26.80
C ALA A 84 -6.76 -16.53 27.31
N GLU A 85 -6.18 -16.30 28.49
CA GLU A 85 -5.88 -14.97 29.02
C GLU A 85 -4.98 -14.13 28.11
N GLU A 86 -3.88 -14.72 27.60
CA GLU A 86 -2.92 -14.09 26.69
C GLU A 86 -3.59 -13.80 25.32
N ILE A 87 -4.40 -14.73 24.81
CA ILE A 87 -5.18 -14.56 23.57
C ILE A 87 -6.21 -13.45 23.72
N ILE A 88 -6.92 -13.37 24.85
CA ILE A 88 -7.91 -12.33 25.13
C ILE A 88 -7.26 -10.95 25.23
N GLU A 89 -6.06 -10.83 25.80
CA GLU A 89 -5.27 -9.59 25.79
C GLU A 89 -4.95 -9.17 24.35
N ALA A 90 -4.40 -10.08 23.55
CA ALA A 90 -4.06 -9.82 22.15
C ALA A 90 -5.29 -9.50 21.28
N CYS A 91 -6.44 -10.11 21.54
CA CYS A 91 -7.70 -9.83 20.86
C CYS A 91 -8.29 -8.46 21.27
N LYS A 92 -8.15 -8.05 22.54
CA LYS A 92 -8.50 -6.69 22.98
C LYS A 92 -7.67 -5.65 22.22
N ILE A 93 -6.36 -5.84 22.16
CA ILE A 93 -5.43 -4.96 21.43
C ILE A 93 -5.72 -4.95 19.93
N PHE A 94 -6.07 -6.10 19.34
CA PHE A 94 -6.57 -6.16 17.96
C PHE A 94 -7.81 -5.27 17.77
N THR A 95 -8.86 -5.46 18.59
CA THR A 95 -10.12 -4.72 18.44
C THR A 95 -10.01 -3.21 18.71
N SER A 96 -9.00 -2.76 19.48
CA SER A 96 -8.73 -1.34 19.69
C SER A 96 -7.78 -0.74 18.65
N SER A 97 -6.91 -1.54 18.03
CA SER A 97 -5.87 -1.06 17.10
C SER A 97 -6.24 -1.20 15.62
N TYR A 98 -7.18 -2.11 15.30
CA TYR A 98 -7.62 -2.42 13.93
C TYR A 98 -9.13 -2.24 13.80
N PHE A 99 -9.60 -0.99 13.96
CA PHE A 99 -11.02 -0.64 13.90
C PHE A 99 -11.72 -1.14 12.62
N GLN A 100 -11.00 -1.17 11.49
CA GLN A 100 -11.53 -1.64 10.21
C GLN A 100 -11.78 -3.15 10.23
N LEU A 101 -11.14 -3.91 11.13
CA LEU A 101 -11.34 -5.35 11.28
C LEU A 101 -12.41 -5.67 12.36
N GLY A 102 -13.26 -4.68 12.69
CA GLY A 102 -14.36 -4.74 13.66
C GLY A 102 -15.58 -5.58 13.25
N PHE A 103 -15.36 -6.71 12.59
CA PHE A 103 -16.39 -7.74 12.34
C PHE A 103 -16.53 -8.73 13.51
N ILE A 104 -15.61 -8.71 14.48
CA ILE A 104 -15.62 -9.58 15.66
C ILE A 104 -16.66 -9.07 16.69
N PRO A 105 -17.61 -9.90 17.15
CA PRO A 105 -18.59 -9.53 18.17
C PRO A 105 -17.95 -9.57 19.58
N LYS A 106 -17.36 -8.44 20.00
CA LYS A 106 -16.45 -8.32 21.15
C LYS A 106 -16.91 -9.09 22.41
N THR A 107 -18.16 -8.92 22.84
CA THR A 107 -18.69 -9.51 24.07
C THR A 107 -18.71 -11.04 24.03
N SER A 108 -19.40 -11.63 23.04
CA SER A 108 -19.52 -13.08 22.93
C SER A 108 -18.23 -13.75 22.46
N PHE A 109 -17.37 -13.05 21.72
CA PHE A 109 -16.10 -13.60 21.25
C PHE A 109 -15.14 -13.95 22.38
N PHE A 110 -14.99 -13.10 23.41
CA PHE A 110 -14.13 -13.42 24.55
C PHE A 110 -14.68 -14.62 25.35
N GLU A 111 -15.99 -14.70 25.54
CA GLU A 111 -16.61 -15.88 26.18
C GLU A 111 -16.43 -17.17 25.37
N ARG A 112 -16.39 -17.10 24.03
CA ARG A 112 -16.11 -18.25 23.16
C ARG A 112 -14.65 -18.69 23.28
N ILE A 113 -13.70 -17.76 23.41
CA ILE A 113 -12.28 -18.10 23.67
C ILE A 113 -12.13 -18.82 25.01
N GLU A 114 -12.79 -18.35 26.08
CA GLU A 114 -12.76 -19.02 27.39
C GLU A 114 -13.37 -20.43 27.39
N LYS A 115 -14.24 -20.73 26.41
CA LYS A 115 -14.94 -22.01 26.22
C LYS A 115 -14.31 -22.91 25.15
N ASP A 116 -13.19 -22.50 24.55
CA ASP A 116 -12.52 -23.20 23.44
C ASP A 116 -13.44 -23.40 22.19
N ASP A 117 -14.29 -22.41 21.93
CA ASP A 117 -15.32 -22.40 20.88
C ASP A 117 -14.97 -21.45 19.71
N VAL A 118 -13.69 -21.18 19.45
CA VAL A 118 -13.24 -20.34 18.32
C VAL A 118 -12.17 -21.10 17.54
N SER A 119 -12.22 -21.05 16.19
CA SER A 119 -11.19 -21.66 15.34
C SER A 119 -9.77 -21.20 15.70
N ASP A 120 -8.89 -22.17 16.02
CA ASP A 120 -7.43 -21.99 16.14
C ASP A 120 -6.88 -21.09 15.02
N PHE A 121 -7.31 -21.34 13.78
CA PHE A 121 -6.80 -20.63 12.61
C PHE A 121 -7.19 -19.16 12.62
N LEU A 122 -8.42 -18.83 13.05
CA LEU A 122 -8.83 -17.44 13.25
C LEU A 122 -8.02 -16.77 14.37
N LEU A 123 -7.80 -17.46 15.49
CA LEU A 123 -6.99 -16.94 16.61
C LEU A 123 -5.54 -16.69 16.19
N LEU A 124 -4.90 -17.63 15.48
CA LEU A 124 -3.56 -17.47 14.91
C LEU A 124 -3.50 -16.24 13.99
N CYS A 125 -4.44 -16.08 13.07
CA CYS A 125 -4.45 -14.93 12.15
C CYS A 125 -4.72 -13.58 12.83
N ILE A 126 -5.45 -13.55 13.95
CA ILE A 126 -5.54 -12.35 14.82
C ILE A 126 -4.18 -12.06 15.46
N LEU A 127 -3.53 -13.08 16.01
CA LEU A 127 -2.24 -12.97 16.69
C LEU A 127 -1.11 -12.50 15.75
N CYS A 128 -1.14 -12.89 14.46
CA CYS A 128 -0.24 -12.35 13.42
C CYS A 128 -0.24 -10.81 13.34
N LEU A 129 -1.36 -10.16 13.67
CA LEU A 129 -1.53 -8.71 13.64
C LEU A 129 -1.29 -8.06 15.01
N SER A 130 -1.75 -8.66 16.11
CA SER A 130 -1.71 -8.03 17.43
C SER A 130 -0.53 -8.42 18.32
N ALA A 131 0.15 -9.55 18.08
CA ALA A 131 1.21 -10.03 18.97
C ALA A 131 2.37 -9.01 19.12
N ARG A 132 2.72 -8.30 18.04
CA ARG A 132 3.74 -7.21 18.06
C ARG A 132 3.39 -6.02 18.96
N PHE A 133 2.12 -5.88 19.32
CA PHE A 133 1.57 -4.83 20.19
C PHE A 133 1.13 -5.37 21.55
N THR A 134 1.32 -6.66 21.84
CA THR A 134 0.81 -7.30 23.07
C THR A 134 1.95 -7.59 24.03
N PRO A 135 2.08 -6.88 25.17
CA PRO A 135 3.21 -7.01 26.09
C PRO A 135 3.50 -8.45 26.56
N CYS A 136 2.47 -9.25 26.85
CA CYS A 136 2.67 -10.64 27.26
C CYS A 136 3.29 -11.51 26.14
N MET A 137 2.86 -11.31 24.89
CA MET A 137 3.41 -12.00 23.72
C MET A 137 4.86 -11.57 23.44
N VAL A 138 5.13 -10.26 23.46
CA VAL A 138 6.49 -9.73 23.26
C VAL A 138 7.46 -10.29 24.32
N LEU A 139 7.01 -10.42 25.58
CA LEU A 139 7.81 -11.02 26.65
C LEU A 139 8.03 -12.54 26.43
N ARG A 140 6.97 -13.28 26.07
CA ARG A 140 6.98 -14.74 25.86
C ARG A 140 7.88 -15.17 24.71
N TYR A 141 7.82 -14.48 23.57
CA TYR A 141 8.61 -14.79 22.37
C TYR A 141 9.90 -13.96 22.26
N GLY A 142 10.19 -13.11 23.25
CA GLY A 142 11.43 -12.36 23.43
C GLY A 142 11.50 -11.02 22.69
N ASP A 143 10.85 -10.88 21.53
CA ASP A 143 10.59 -9.60 20.88
C ASP A 143 9.36 -9.64 19.95
N ALA A 144 8.93 -8.46 19.50
CA ALA A 144 7.73 -8.26 18.69
C ALA A 144 7.81 -8.90 17.28
N THR A 145 9.02 -9.02 16.72
CA THR A 145 9.24 -9.66 15.42
C THR A 145 9.09 -11.17 15.58
N LYS A 146 9.82 -11.78 16.54
CA LYS A 146 9.70 -13.22 16.85
C LYS A 146 8.28 -13.64 17.23
N ALA A 147 7.56 -12.81 17.98
CA ALA A 147 6.16 -13.06 18.31
C ALA A 147 5.29 -13.11 17.05
N THR A 148 5.47 -12.16 16.12
CA THR A 148 4.77 -12.14 14.83
C THR A 148 5.13 -13.37 13.99
N ASP A 149 6.42 -13.65 13.82
CA ASP A 149 6.92 -14.72 12.95
C ASP A 149 6.43 -16.10 13.41
N HIS A 150 6.40 -16.35 14.72
CA HIS A 150 5.86 -17.59 15.30
C HIS A 150 4.41 -17.84 14.90
N PHE A 151 3.53 -16.84 15.06
CA PHE A 151 2.11 -16.99 14.68
C PHE A 151 1.91 -17.03 13.18
N MET A 152 2.73 -16.31 12.39
CA MET A 152 2.71 -16.38 10.93
C MET A 152 3.05 -17.79 10.43
N THR A 153 4.11 -18.42 10.96
CA THR A 153 4.45 -19.81 10.62
C THR A 153 3.31 -20.77 10.98
N ALA A 154 2.79 -20.69 12.21
CA ALA A 154 1.69 -21.56 12.65
C ALA A 154 0.40 -21.36 11.83
N ALA A 155 0.07 -20.12 11.43
CA ALA A 155 -1.08 -19.84 10.57
C ALA A 155 -0.90 -20.45 9.16
N LEU A 156 0.28 -20.28 8.56
CA LEU A 156 0.61 -20.83 7.24
C LEU A 156 0.58 -22.37 7.21
N GLU A 157 1.00 -23.03 8.29
CA GLU A 157 0.89 -24.49 8.44
C GLU A 157 -0.58 -24.97 8.46
N ARG A 158 -1.53 -24.15 8.92
CA ARG A 158 -2.97 -24.49 8.93
C ARG A 158 -3.66 -24.23 7.57
N VAL A 159 -3.16 -23.33 6.73
CA VAL A 159 -3.80 -22.97 5.44
C VAL A 159 -4.18 -24.18 4.56
N PRO A 160 -3.30 -25.19 4.33
CA PRO A 160 -3.65 -26.34 3.48
C PRO A 160 -4.83 -27.18 3.99
N HIS A 161 -5.06 -27.17 5.30
CA HIS A 161 -6.15 -27.90 5.95
C HIS A 161 -7.48 -27.13 5.85
N GLU A 162 -7.44 -25.80 5.95
CA GLU A 162 -8.63 -24.94 5.91
C GLU A 162 -9.04 -24.48 4.50
N LEU A 163 -8.17 -24.63 3.49
CA LEU A 163 -8.36 -24.15 2.11
C LEU A 163 -9.70 -24.55 1.46
N TYR A 164 -10.22 -25.74 1.78
CA TYR A 164 -11.48 -26.25 1.23
C TYR A 164 -12.66 -26.18 2.23
N ASN A 165 -12.40 -25.76 3.47
CA ASN A 165 -13.40 -25.60 4.51
C ASN A 165 -14.00 -24.18 4.43
N THR A 166 -15.11 -24.03 3.70
CA THR A 166 -15.76 -22.72 3.52
C THR A 166 -16.62 -22.37 4.74
N SER A 167 -16.09 -21.53 5.63
CA SER A 167 -16.78 -21.02 6.82
C SER A 167 -16.56 -19.51 6.97
N LEU A 168 -17.40 -18.83 7.78
CA LEU A 168 -17.20 -17.39 8.05
C LEU A 168 -15.86 -17.14 8.77
N GLU A 169 -15.50 -18.00 9.72
CA GLU A 169 -14.24 -17.87 10.47
C GLU A 169 -13.03 -18.07 9.56
N ASN A 170 -13.11 -18.94 8.54
CA ASN A 170 -12.02 -19.12 7.57
C ASN A 170 -11.92 -17.96 6.57
N VAL A 171 -13.05 -17.38 6.14
CA VAL A 171 -13.08 -16.12 5.38
C VAL A 171 -12.39 -15.01 6.18
N GLN A 172 -12.71 -14.90 7.47
CA GLN A 172 -12.11 -13.92 8.38
C GLN A 172 -10.61 -14.20 8.58
N ALA A 173 -10.21 -15.44 8.87
CA ALA A 173 -8.83 -15.84 9.10
C ALA A 173 -7.93 -15.56 7.89
N LEU A 174 -8.33 -16.01 6.68
CA LEU A 174 -7.57 -15.77 5.44
C LEU A 174 -7.50 -14.27 5.09
N PHE A 175 -8.57 -13.51 5.36
CA PHE A 175 -8.53 -12.06 5.23
C PHE A 175 -7.49 -11.44 6.20
N LEU A 176 -7.49 -11.82 7.49
CA LEU A 176 -6.52 -11.32 8.46
C LEU A 176 -5.08 -11.74 8.13
N LEU A 177 -4.86 -12.98 7.69
CA LEU A 177 -3.56 -13.47 7.23
C LEU A 177 -3.04 -12.62 6.06
N SER A 178 -3.87 -12.37 5.05
CA SER A 178 -3.48 -11.53 3.90
C SER A 178 -3.12 -10.09 4.30
N VAL A 179 -3.75 -9.54 5.34
CA VAL A 179 -3.39 -8.22 5.90
C VAL A 179 -2.06 -8.26 6.64
N ALA A 180 -1.76 -9.36 7.35
CA ALA A 180 -0.49 -9.55 8.05
C ALA A 180 0.68 -9.74 7.07
N GLU A 181 0.49 -10.55 6.04
CA GLU A 181 1.46 -10.77 4.95
C GLU A 181 1.78 -9.46 4.22
N TRP A 182 0.75 -8.69 3.85
CA TRP A 182 0.92 -7.36 3.26
C TRP A 182 1.71 -6.42 4.19
N GLY A 183 1.40 -6.43 5.48
CA GLY A 183 2.10 -5.63 6.50
C GLY A 183 3.56 -6.04 6.73
N ASN A 184 3.93 -7.28 6.37
CA ASN A 184 5.29 -7.80 6.40
C ASN A 184 6.01 -7.66 5.04
N GLY A 185 5.29 -7.27 3.98
CA GLY A 185 5.83 -7.09 2.62
C GLY A 185 5.73 -8.32 1.70
N ASP A 186 5.05 -9.39 2.12
CA ASP A 186 4.78 -10.55 1.25
C ASP A 186 3.49 -10.33 0.46
N ARG A 187 3.68 -9.77 -0.73
CA ARG A 187 2.61 -9.31 -1.63
C ARG A 187 1.90 -10.47 -2.32
N ASP A 188 2.67 -11.49 -2.72
CA ASP A 188 2.17 -12.58 -3.54
C ASP A 188 1.33 -13.55 -2.68
N CYS A 189 1.82 -13.90 -1.48
CA CYS A 189 1.03 -14.68 -0.52
C CYS A 189 -0.22 -13.91 -0.08
N SER A 190 -0.08 -12.61 0.24
CA SER A 190 -1.21 -11.74 0.58
C SER A 190 -2.29 -11.74 -0.51
N SER A 191 -1.91 -11.54 -1.77
CA SER A 191 -2.84 -11.54 -2.91
C SER A 191 -3.53 -12.89 -3.10
N ILE A 192 -2.81 -14.01 -2.88
CA ILE A 192 -3.37 -15.36 -2.96
C ILE A 192 -4.38 -15.61 -1.83
N HIS A 193 -4.03 -15.35 -0.56
CA HIS A 193 -4.93 -15.56 0.57
C HIS A 193 -6.14 -14.62 0.54
N MET A 194 -5.97 -13.37 0.09
CA MET A 194 -7.09 -12.47 -0.21
C MET A 194 -8.02 -13.06 -1.29
N GLY A 195 -7.46 -13.57 -2.39
CA GLY A 195 -8.23 -14.20 -3.45
C GLY A 195 -9.03 -15.42 -2.98
N ILE A 196 -8.50 -16.20 -2.04
CA ILE A 196 -9.22 -17.32 -1.41
C ILE A 196 -10.35 -16.79 -0.50
N ALA A 197 -10.09 -15.79 0.35
CA ALA A 197 -11.11 -15.19 1.21
C ALA A 197 -12.26 -14.58 0.40
N VAL A 198 -11.96 -13.85 -0.69
CA VAL A 198 -12.92 -13.34 -1.68
C VAL A 198 -13.75 -14.49 -2.29
N ARG A 199 -13.10 -15.58 -2.70
CA ARG A 199 -13.78 -16.73 -3.32
C ARG A 199 -14.73 -17.42 -2.33
N MET A 200 -14.31 -17.63 -1.08
CA MET A 200 -15.15 -18.18 -0.03
C MET A 200 -16.34 -17.25 0.29
N ALA A 201 -16.12 -15.94 0.43
CA ALA A 201 -17.19 -14.96 0.63
C ALA A 201 -18.19 -14.92 -0.55
N ALA A 202 -17.72 -15.14 -1.79
CA ALA A 202 -18.57 -15.27 -2.97
C ALA A 202 -19.41 -16.55 -2.93
N MET A 203 -18.82 -17.69 -2.54
CA MET A 203 -19.52 -18.98 -2.39
C MET A 203 -20.59 -18.92 -1.29
N MET A 204 -20.30 -18.24 -0.18
CA MET A 204 -21.24 -17.93 0.90
C MET A 204 -22.26 -16.84 0.55
N LYS A 205 -22.17 -16.23 -0.63
CA LYS A 205 -23.06 -15.16 -1.13
C LYS A 205 -23.14 -13.93 -0.21
N LEU A 206 -22.07 -13.59 0.51
CA LEU A 206 -22.09 -12.45 1.44
C LEU A 206 -22.30 -11.09 0.73
N HIS A 207 -22.06 -11.01 -0.58
CA HIS A 207 -22.37 -9.84 -1.42
C HIS A 207 -23.89 -9.64 -1.67
N ARG A 208 -24.75 -10.57 -1.25
CA ARG A 208 -26.20 -10.56 -1.49
C ARG A 208 -26.98 -10.25 -0.22
N GLU A 209 -27.92 -9.31 -0.29
CA GLU A 209 -28.77 -8.93 0.85
C GLU A 209 -29.60 -10.11 1.36
N GLU A 210 -30.01 -10.98 0.45
CA GLU A 210 -30.86 -12.14 0.71
C GLU A 210 -30.22 -13.14 1.69
N THR A 211 -28.88 -13.14 1.79
CA THR A 211 -28.08 -13.94 2.73
C THR A 211 -28.30 -13.53 4.19
N TYR A 212 -28.76 -12.30 4.43
CA TYR A 212 -28.97 -11.72 5.76
C TYR A 212 -30.45 -11.70 6.19
N ASN A 213 -31.33 -12.37 5.43
CA ASN A 213 -32.74 -12.53 5.80
C ASN A 213 -32.86 -13.52 6.97
N LEU A 214 -33.25 -12.99 8.14
CA LEU A 214 -33.44 -13.78 9.35
C LEU A 214 -34.93 -14.07 9.62
N PRO A 215 -35.26 -15.16 10.34
CA PRO A 215 -36.60 -15.38 10.89
C PRO A 215 -37.08 -14.23 11.78
N LEU A 216 -38.40 -14.06 11.93
CA LEU A 216 -39.00 -13.03 12.79
C LEU A 216 -38.72 -13.24 14.28
N ASP A 217 -38.40 -14.48 14.67
CA ASP A 217 -38.05 -14.95 16.00
C ASP A 217 -36.54 -15.21 16.17
N ALA A 218 -35.71 -14.64 15.28
CA ALA A 218 -34.25 -14.80 15.34
C ALA A 218 -33.67 -14.31 16.68
N THR A 219 -32.73 -15.08 17.23
CA THR A 219 -32.06 -14.73 18.48
C THR A 219 -31.07 -13.58 18.29
N ASN A 220 -30.72 -12.89 19.36
CA ASN A 220 -29.68 -11.85 19.34
C ASN A 220 -28.37 -12.39 18.73
N ASP A 221 -27.96 -13.61 19.07
CA ASP A 221 -26.74 -14.24 18.53
C ASP A 221 -26.81 -14.46 17.01
N GLN A 222 -27.99 -14.82 16.47
CA GLN A 222 -28.19 -14.95 15.02
C GLN A 222 -28.10 -13.59 14.32
N ILE A 223 -28.64 -12.54 14.94
CA ILE A 223 -28.57 -11.16 14.42
C ILE A 223 -27.12 -10.65 14.47
N ILE A 224 -26.41 -10.90 15.56
CA ILE A 224 -24.97 -10.62 15.73
C ILE A 224 -24.16 -11.34 14.65
N PHE A 225 -24.35 -12.64 14.46
CA PHE A 225 -23.61 -13.43 13.46
C PHE A 225 -23.88 -12.95 12.02
N SER A 226 -25.14 -12.62 11.71
CA SER A 226 -25.53 -12.04 10.41
C SER A 226 -24.85 -10.69 10.16
N GLU A 227 -24.79 -9.81 11.15
CA GLU A 227 -24.08 -8.52 11.06
C GLU A 227 -22.55 -8.69 10.99
N ALA A 228 -21.97 -9.65 11.71
CA ALA A 228 -20.56 -10.00 11.59
C ALA A 228 -20.21 -10.43 10.15
N ALA A 229 -21.02 -11.32 9.56
CA ALA A 229 -20.87 -11.75 8.17
C ALA A 229 -20.99 -10.59 7.16
N ARG A 230 -21.86 -9.61 7.42
CA ARG A 230 -22.01 -8.39 6.61
C ARG A 230 -20.79 -7.48 6.72
N ARG A 231 -20.25 -7.29 7.93
CA ARG A 231 -19.03 -6.51 8.19
C ARG A 231 -17.81 -7.16 7.54
N THR A 232 -17.67 -8.49 7.61
CA THR A 232 -16.60 -9.23 6.92
C THR A 232 -16.64 -9.01 5.41
N PHE A 233 -17.80 -9.14 4.76
CA PHE A 233 -17.92 -8.87 3.33
C PHE A 233 -17.51 -7.44 2.97
N TRP A 234 -18.05 -6.45 3.68
CA TRP A 234 -17.74 -5.06 3.40
C TRP A 234 -16.28 -4.71 3.60
N MET A 235 -15.59 -5.40 4.52
CA MET A 235 -14.17 -5.21 4.73
C MET A 235 -13.29 -5.82 3.65
N ILE A 236 -13.64 -7.01 3.16
CA ILE A 236 -13.01 -7.58 1.96
C ILE A 236 -13.19 -6.62 0.77
N GLN A 237 -14.42 -6.17 0.50
CA GLN A 237 -14.70 -5.23 -0.60
C GLN A 237 -14.05 -3.84 -0.40
N SER A 238 -13.79 -3.43 0.84
CA SER A 238 -13.12 -2.17 1.15
C SER A 238 -11.60 -2.24 0.99
N GLN A 239 -10.98 -3.40 1.21
CA GLN A 239 -9.52 -3.53 1.30
C GLN A 239 -8.82 -3.19 -0.01
N ASP A 240 -9.38 -3.61 -1.15
CA ASP A 240 -8.90 -3.24 -2.49
C ASP A 240 -8.87 -1.73 -2.74
N ASN A 241 -9.76 -0.96 -2.10
CA ASN A 241 -9.75 0.49 -2.22
C ASN A 241 -8.65 1.14 -1.37
N LEU A 242 -8.17 0.46 -0.33
CA LEU A 242 -7.03 0.91 0.47
C LEU A 242 -5.70 0.60 -0.22
N HIS A 243 -5.59 -0.57 -0.84
CA HIS A 243 -4.39 -1.06 -1.54
C HIS A 243 -4.54 -1.00 -3.07
N SER A 244 -5.04 0.13 -3.58
CA SER A 244 -5.38 0.31 -5.00
C SER A 244 -4.15 0.50 -5.91
N GLY A 245 -3.39 -0.57 -6.14
CA GLY A 245 -2.56 -0.69 -7.34
C GLY A 245 -3.44 -0.69 -8.60
N TYR A 246 -3.06 0.06 -9.65
CA TYR A 246 -3.90 0.27 -10.84
C TYR A 246 -4.32 -1.02 -11.58
N SER A 247 -3.58 -2.10 -11.37
CA SER A 247 -3.70 -3.41 -12.00
C SER A 247 -4.51 -4.45 -11.20
N SER A 248 -4.95 -4.15 -9.97
CA SER A 248 -5.77 -5.11 -9.21
C SER A 248 -7.22 -5.12 -9.72
N PRO A 249 -7.80 -6.28 -10.09
CA PRO A 249 -9.21 -6.37 -10.42
C PRO A 249 -10.06 -6.21 -9.16
N VAL A 250 -11.18 -5.49 -9.27
CA VAL A 250 -12.13 -5.32 -8.16
C VAL A 250 -12.74 -6.69 -7.79
N PRO A 251 -12.91 -7.06 -6.50
CA PRO A 251 -13.32 -8.42 -6.12
C PRO A 251 -14.76 -8.75 -6.52
N PHE A 252 -15.65 -7.77 -6.41
CA PHE A 252 -17.05 -7.84 -6.82
C PHE A 252 -17.44 -6.58 -7.59
N SER A 253 -18.15 -6.74 -8.72
CA SER A 253 -18.78 -5.63 -9.44
C SER A 253 -19.82 -4.95 -8.55
N THR A 254 -19.92 -3.62 -8.58
CA THR A 254 -20.96 -2.89 -7.83
C THR A 254 -22.38 -3.30 -8.24
N GLU A 255 -22.56 -3.75 -9.48
CA GLU A 255 -23.83 -4.25 -10.02
C GLU A 255 -24.27 -5.58 -9.36
N ASP A 256 -23.33 -6.37 -8.84
CA ASP A 256 -23.61 -7.65 -8.17
C ASP A 256 -23.89 -7.51 -6.67
N ILE A 257 -23.52 -6.38 -6.05
CA ILE A 257 -23.62 -6.18 -4.60
C ILE A 257 -25.02 -5.69 -4.25
N THR A 258 -25.91 -6.60 -3.84
CA THR A 258 -27.21 -6.22 -3.27
C THR A 258 -27.13 -5.94 -1.76
N ALA A 259 -26.07 -6.40 -1.08
CA ALA A 259 -25.88 -6.15 0.35
C ALA A 259 -25.88 -4.65 0.71
N LEU A 260 -26.64 -4.28 1.74
CA LEU A 260 -26.62 -2.96 2.38
C LEU A 260 -25.44 -2.81 3.37
N LEU A 261 -25.09 -1.58 3.70
CA LEU A 261 -23.95 -1.24 4.56
C LEU A 261 -24.13 -1.70 6.03
N PRO A 262 -23.02 -1.79 6.81
CA PRO A 262 -23.07 -2.21 8.22
C PRO A 262 -23.94 -1.31 9.11
N SER A 263 -24.43 -1.88 10.22
CA SER A 263 -25.28 -1.20 11.21
C SER A 263 -24.46 -0.29 12.14
N GLU A 264 -25.13 0.38 13.08
CA GLU A 264 -24.45 0.99 14.22
C GLU A 264 -23.85 -0.07 15.14
N GLU A 265 -22.85 0.34 15.92
CA GLU A 265 -22.15 -0.55 16.85
C GLU A 265 -23.01 -0.94 18.05
N SER A 266 -23.98 -0.10 18.45
CA SER A 266 -25.02 -0.48 19.41
C SER A 266 -25.85 -1.65 18.90
N ASP A 267 -26.31 -1.56 17.65
CA ASP A 267 -27.20 -2.53 17.04
C ASP A 267 -26.48 -3.88 16.89
N PHE A 268 -25.20 -3.83 16.49
CA PHE A 268 -24.32 -5.01 16.49
C PHE A 268 -24.09 -5.58 17.89
N SER A 269 -23.80 -4.74 18.90
CA SER A 269 -23.50 -5.21 20.26
C SER A 269 -24.71 -5.82 20.98
N PHE A 270 -25.92 -5.33 20.71
CA PHE A 270 -27.16 -5.83 21.31
C PHE A 270 -27.91 -6.86 20.46
N GLY A 271 -27.43 -7.18 19.25
CA GLY A 271 -28.13 -8.07 18.32
C GLY A 271 -29.48 -7.51 17.88
N THR A 272 -29.54 -6.22 17.56
CA THR A 272 -30.76 -5.53 17.10
C THR A 272 -30.73 -5.36 15.58
N VAL A 273 -31.84 -5.66 14.91
CA VAL A 273 -31.98 -5.38 13.47
C VAL A 273 -32.20 -3.88 13.27
N PRO A 274 -31.34 -3.15 12.53
CA PRO A 274 -31.49 -1.72 12.32
C PRO A 274 -32.72 -1.41 11.47
N ALA A 275 -33.45 -0.34 11.82
CA ALA A 275 -34.66 0.08 11.10
C ALA A 275 -34.40 0.61 9.68
N GLU A 276 -33.15 0.99 9.36
CA GLU A 276 -32.70 1.42 8.04
C GLU A 276 -31.20 1.11 7.92
N ARG A 277 -30.73 0.74 6.72
CA ARG A 277 -29.30 0.64 6.40
C ARG A 277 -28.99 1.50 5.20
N ALA A 278 -27.80 2.11 5.22
CA ALA A 278 -27.30 2.86 4.08
C ALA A 278 -26.88 1.93 2.93
N ALA A 279 -26.71 2.50 1.73
CA ALA A 279 -26.21 1.80 0.55
C ALA A 279 -24.91 2.42 0.03
N LEU A 280 -24.05 1.61 -0.58
CA LEU A 280 -22.89 2.12 -1.31
C LEU A 280 -23.37 2.70 -2.66
N PRO A 281 -22.86 3.88 -3.11
CA PRO A 281 -23.12 4.38 -4.45
C PRO A 281 -22.96 3.32 -5.56
N SER A 282 -23.77 3.46 -6.62
CA SER A 282 -23.76 2.58 -7.81
C SER A 282 -24.14 1.10 -7.59
N THR A 283 -24.53 0.70 -6.38
CA THR A 283 -25.13 -0.62 -6.12
C THR A 283 -26.63 -0.65 -6.45
N PRO A 284 -27.23 -1.80 -6.82
CA PRO A 284 -28.67 -1.91 -7.07
C PRO A 284 -29.59 -1.33 -5.97
N PRO A 285 -29.31 -1.48 -4.66
CA PRO A 285 -30.09 -0.81 -3.62
C PRO A 285 -30.01 0.71 -3.68
N ALA A 286 -28.82 1.28 -3.96
CA ALA A 286 -28.63 2.72 -4.12
C ALA A 286 -29.29 3.27 -5.39
N LEU A 287 -29.32 2.49 -6.48
CA LEU A 287 -30.04 2.85 -7.70
C LEU A 287 -31.56 2.80 -7.51
N THR A 288 -32.04 1.81 -6.75
CA THR A 288 -33.48 1.64 -6.43
C THR A 288 -33.97 2.69 -5.43
N ASN A 289 -33.17 3.02 -4.42
CA ASN A 289 -33.47 4.07 -3.46
C ASN A 289 -32.23 4.97 -3.18
N PRO A 290 -32.05 6.05 -3.98
CA PRO A 290 -30.91 6.97 -3.83
C PRO A 290 -30.80 7.67 -2.46
N SER A 291 -31.87 7.71 -1.65
CA SER A 291 -31.79 8.32 -0.31
C SER A 291 -30.93 7.52 0.68
N LEU A 292 -30.70 6.22 0.41
CA LEU A 292 -29.89 5.36 1.28
C LEU A 292 -28.40 5.70 1.22
N VAL A 293 -27.92 6.36 0.17
CA VAL A 293 -26.51 6.78 0.05
C VAL A 293 -26.18 7.91 1.02
N ASP A 294 -27.04 8.93 1.04
CA ASP A 294 -26.92 10.15 1.85
C ASP A 294 -27.78 10.06 3.14
N SER A 295 -28.04 8.85 3.63
CA SER A 295 -28.86 8.66 4.83
C SER A 295 -28.21 9.32 6.06
N PRO A 296 -28.93 10.16 6.82
CA PRO A 296 -28.43 10.74 8.07
C PRO A 296 -28.32 9.70 9.21
N ARG A 297 -28.86 8.49 9.00
CA ARG A 297 -28.81 7.35 9.95
C ARG A 297 -27.69 6.35 9.62
N ARG A 298 -26.81 6.67 8.66
CA ARG A 298 -25.69 5.78 8.30
C ARG A 298 -24.65 5.73 9.43
N SER A 299 -24.27 4.53 9.82
CA SER A 299 -23.30 4.31 10.90
C SER A 299 -21.91 4.85 10.56
N LEU A 300 -21.06 4.98 11.59
CA LEU A 300 -19.66 5.35 11.38
C LEU A 300 -18.96 4.33 10.46
N PHE A 301 -19.29 3.04 10.58
CA PHE A 301 -18.78 1.97 9.72
C PHE A 301 -19.32 2.10 8.28
N ALA A 302 -20.61 2.39 8.09
CA ALA A 302 -21.16 2.66 6.76
C ALA A 302 -20.46 3.84 6.06
N THR A 303 -20.21 4.94 6.78
CA THR A 303 -19.44 6.09 6.28
C THR A 303 -17.97 5.74 6.01
N LEU A 304 -17.35 4.88 6.83
CA LEU A 304 -15.99 4.39 6.61
C LEU A 304 -15.85 3.67 5.26
N ILE A 305 -16.75 2.72 4.98
CA ILE A 305 -16.78 1.98 3.71
C ILE A 305 -17.00 2.92 2.52
N GLN A 306 -17.92 3.89 2.65
CA GLN A 306 -18.13 4.91 1.63
C GLN A 306 -16.89 5.80 1.41
N SER A 307 -16.20 6.20 2.49
CA SER A 307 -14.97 7.00 2.43
C SER A 307 -13.84 6.24 1.74
N HIS A 308 -13.67 4.95 2.04
CA HIS A 308 -12.69 4.09 1.39
C HIS A 308 -13.02 3.89 -0.10
N SER A 309 -14.28 3.65 -0.45
CA SER A 309 -14.69 3.53 -1.86
C SER A 309 -14.41 4.81 -2.67
N LEU A 310 -14.66 5.99 -2.08
CA LEU A 310 -14.37 7.28 -2.70
C LEU A 310 -12.86 7.53 -2.81
N TRP A 311 -12.09 7.19 -1.77
CA TRP A 311 -10.63 7.20 -1.80
C TRP A 311 -10.07 6.34 -2.94
N GLY A 312 -10.51 5.09 -3.08
CA GLY A 312 -10.06 4.19 -4.14
C GLY A 312 -10.35 4.72 -5.55
N GLN A 313 -11.47 5.43 -5.73
CA GLN A 313 -11.78 6.12 -6.99
C GLN A 313 -10.82 7.28 -7.28
N VAL A 314 -10.43 8.07 -6.27
CA VAL A 314 -9.42 9.14 -6.42
C VAL A 314 -8.03 8.54 -6.70
N ALA A 315 -7.61 7.57 -5.90
CA ALA A 315 -6.29 6.95 -6.00
C ALA A 315 -6.06 6.29 -7.36
N ARG A 316 -7.03 5.50 -7.86
CA ARG A 316 -6.92 4.86 -9.19
C ARG A 316 -6.89 5.86 -10.36
N ARG A 317 -7.44 7.07 -10.20
CA ARG A 317 -7.30 8.17 -11.17
C ARG A 317 -5.94 8.85 -11.07
N ALA A 318 -5.42 9.06 -9.85
CA ALA A 318 -4.08 9.60 -9.64
C ALA A 318 -2.97 8.74 -10.27
N CYS A 319 -3.14 7.41 -10.30
CA CYS A 319 -2.23 6.50 -11.02
C CYS A 319 -2.44 6.45 -12.55
N ARG A 320 -3.27 7.33 -13.15
CA ARG A 320 -3.55 7.36 -14.60
C ARG A 320 -3.40 8.78 -15.19
N PRO A 321 -2.17 9.36 -15.18
CA PRO A 321 -1.93 10.74 -15.63
C PRO A 321 -2.28 10.98 -17.11
N GLU A 322 -2.24 9.94 -17.96
CA GLU A 322 -2.54 10.02 -19.40
C GLU A 322 -3.95 10.54 -19.74
N ASN A 323 -4.89 10.49 -18.79
CA ASN A 323 -6.30 10.87 -18.98
C ASN A 323 -6.65 12.29 -18.48
N ALA A 324 -5.67 13.10 -18.06
CA ALA A 324 -5.90 14.40 -17.44
C ALA A 324 -6.40 15.50 -18.41
N ILE A 325 -7.66 15.39 -18.87
CA ILE A 325 -8.31 16.43 -19.69
C ILE A 325 -8.57 17.67 -18.83
N HIS A 326 -7.93 18.79 -19.16
CA HIS A 326 -8.13 20.07 -18.49
C HIS A 326 -9.36 20.81 -19.04
N GLY A 327 -10.20 21.38 -18.16
CA GLY A 327 -11.30 22.27 -18.58
C GLY A 327 -12.54 22.26 -17.65
N PRO A 328 -13.57 23.06 -17.97
CA PRO A 328 -14.79 23.19 -17.16
C PRO A 328 -15.71 21.95 -17.18
N ASN A 329 -15.43 20.96 -18.03
CA ASN A 329 -16.11 19.65 -18.07
C ASN A 329 -15.13 18.50 -17.71
N SER A 330 -14.05 18.78 -16.98
CA SER A 330 -13.04 17.79 -16.61
C SER A 330 -13.52 16.81 -15.53
N GLU A 331 -12.99 15.58 -15.55
CA GLU A 331 -13.23 14.57 -14.50
C GLU A 331 -12.87 15.07 -13.09
N TYR A 332 -11.97 16.05 -13.00
CA TYR A 332 -11.63 16.76 -11.76
C TYR A 332 -12.86 17.45 -11.13
N ILE A 333 -13.68 18.14 -11.93
CA ILE A 333 -14.85 18.89 -11.44
C ILE A 333 -15.93 17.93 -10.93
N GLU A 334 -16.17 16.83 -11.64
CA GLU A 334 -17.10 15.78 -11.21
C GLU A 334 -16.65 15.13 -9.89
N MET A 335 -15.36 14.80 -9.76
CA MET A 335 -14.81 14.24 -8.52
C MET A 335 -14.85 15.27 -7.37
N ALA A 336 -14.58 16.55 -7.65
CA ALA A 336 -14.61 17.62 -6.65
C ALA A 336 -16.03 17.85 -6.12
N ALA A 337 -17.02 17.85 -7.02
CA ALA A 337 -18.43 17.90 -6.65
C ALA A 337 -18.87 16.66 -5.86
N THR A 338 -18.33 15.48 -6.18
CA THR A 338 -18.63 14.22 -5.47
C THR A 338 -18.07 14.23 -4.05
N LEU A 339 -16.80 14.59 -3.86
CA LEU A 339 -16.17 14.76 -2.54
C LEU A 339 -16.90 15.81 -1.71
N LYS A 340 -17.17 16.99 -2.30
CA LYS A 340 -17.90 18.07 -1.63
C LYS A 340 -19.29 17.63 -1.19
N ARG A 341 -20.06 16.95 -2.05
CA ARG A 341 -21.38 16.40 -1.70
C ARG A 341 -21.28 15.41 -0.55
N PHE A 342 -20.30 14.51 -0.58
CA PHE A 342 -20.12 13.51 0.46
C PHE A 342 -19.86 14.15 1.83
N GLU A 343 -19.01 15.19 1.88
CA GLU A 343 -18.74 15.98 3.09
C GLU A 343 -19.95 16.78 3.58
N ASP A 344 -20.64 17.48 2.67
CA ASP A 344 -21.82 18.26 2.99
C ASP A 344 -22.93 17.37 3.59
N LYS A 345 -23.01 16.10 3.15
CA LYS A 345 -23.98 15.08 3.57
C LYS A 345 -23.55 14.18 4.74
N LEU A 346 -22.36 14.35 5.31
CA LEU A 346 -21.98 13.62 6.54
C LEU A 346 -22.95 13.89 7.70
N PRO A 347 -23.35 12.87 8.48
CA PRO A 347 -23.99 13.06 9.78
C PRO A 347 -23.19 13.99 10.68
N THR A 348 -23.83 14.85 11.46
CA THR A 348 -23.17 15.92 12.24
C THR A 348 -22.09 15.40 13.18
N GLN A 349 -22.33 14.23 13.80
CA GLN A 349 -21.39 13.54 14.70
C GLN A 349 -20.12 13.05 13.97
N GLN A 350 -20.23 12.81 12.66
CA GLN A 350 -19.16 12.27 11.80
C GLN A 350 -18.41 13.39 11.03
N LYS A 351 -18.86 14.65 11.10
CA LYS A 351 -18.09 15.79 10.59
C LYS A 351 -16.87 16.08 11.46
N TRP A 352 -15.81 16.63 10.87
CA TRP A 352 -14.58 16.95 11.60
C TRP A 352 -14.84 17.99 12.70
N SER A 353 -14.52 17.63 13.95
CA SER A 353 -14.30 18.59 15.02
C SER A 353 -13.49 17.95 16.16
N ILE A 354 -12.75 18.78 16.90
CA ILE A 354 -12.02 18.35 18.10
C ILE A 354 -12.98 17.81 19.18
N TRP A 355 -14.24 18.29 19.21
CA TRP A 355 -15.27 17.78 20.11
C TRP A 355 -15.73 16.38 19.70
N SER A 356 -16.05 16.18 18.42
CA SER A 356 -16.41 14.88 17.85
C SER A 356 -15.30 13.85 18.10
N LEU A 357 -14.03 14.20 17.90
CA LEU A 357 -12.89 13.32 18.20
C LEU A 357 -12.88 12.85 19.66
N LYS A 358 -13.10 13.77 20.62
CA LYS A 358 -13.19 13.41 22.05
C LYS A 358 -14.33 12.45 22.31
N VAL A 359 -15.53 12.72 21.78
CA VAL A 359 -16.70 11.85 21.95
C VAL A 359 -16.45 10.46 21.36
N TRP A 360 -15.91 10.37 20.14
CA TRP A 360 -15.58 9.08 19.52
C TRP A 360 -14.50 8.31 20.26
N ARG A 361 -13.50 9.00 20.84
CA ARG A 361 -12.48 8.38 21.71
C ARG A 361 -13.07 7.87 23.01
N ASP A 362 -13.93 8.65 23.66
CA ASP A 362 -14.57 8.26 24.92
C ASP A 362 -15.56 7.08 24.70
N LEU A 363 -15.94 6.82 23.44
CA LEU A 363 -16.68 5.63 22.99
C LEU A 363 -15.79 4.48 22.47
N GLY A 364 -14.48 4.71 22.23
CA GLY A 364 -13.53 3.72 21.70
C GLY A 364 -13.55 3.51 20.18
N TYR A 365 -13.94 4.52 19.40
CA TYR A 365 -14.00 4.50 17.92
C TYR A 365 -13.22 5.64 17.26
N GLU A 366 -12.29 6.28 17.97
CA GLU A 366 -11.51 7.41 17.46
C GLU A 366 -10.72 7.08 16.21
N LEU A 367 -10.15 5.88 16.09
CA LEU A 367 -9.39 5.48 14.90
C LEU A 367 -10.28 5.31 13.66
N ALA A 368 -11.52 4.82 13.83
CA ALA A 368 -12.51 4.75 12.76
C ALA A 368 -12.96 6.14 12.31
N TYR A 369 -13.21 7.03 13.27
CA TYR A 369 -13.56 8.42 13.01
C TYR A 369 -12.41 9.18 12.32
N LEU A 370 -11.18 9.03 12.80
CA LEU A 370 -9.97 9.58 12.17
C LEU A 370 -9.81 9.05 10.75
N SER A 371 -10.02 7.76 10.51
CA SER A 371 -9.96 7.18 9.16
C SER A 371 -11.00 7.80 8.22
N VAL A 372 -12.24 8.01 8.67
CA VAL A 372 -13.25 8.74 7.89
C VAL A 372 -12.75 10.13 7.52
N VAL A 373 -12.40 10.97 8.50
CA VAL A 373 -12.09 12.39 8.22
C VAL A 373 -10.77 12.58 7.47
N MET A 374 -9.74 11.78 7.78
CA MET A 374 -8.42 11.88 7.16
C MET A 374 -8.41 11.33 5.73
N MET A 375 -9.19 10.28 5.42
CA MET A 375 -9.29 9.74 4.06
C MET A 375 -10.07 10.67 3.12
N ILE A 376 -11.08 11.39 3.65
CA ILE A 376 -11.77 12.48 2.93
C ILE A 376 -10.81 13.63 2.60
N ARG A 377 -9.96 14.04 3.55
CA ARG A 377 -8.91 15.05 3.30
C ARG A 377 -7.91 14.56 2.28
N LEU A 378 -7.45 13.31 2.37
CA LEU A 378 -6.56 12.70 1.39
C LEU A 378 -7.16 12.66 -0.02
N GLY A 379 -8.45 12.35 -0.17
CA GLY A 379 -9.14 12.42 -1.46
C GLY A 379 -9.08 13.82 -2.09
N ASN A 380 -9.41 14.85 -1.29
CA ASN A 380 -9.32 16.25 -1.71
C ASN A 380 -7.88 16.71 -2.00
N ILE A 381 -6.91 16.19 -1.26
CA ILE A 381 -5.48 16.51 -1.43
C ILE A 381 -4.93 15.87 -2.70
N LEU A 382 -5.05 14.55 -2.86
CA LEU A 382 -4.44 13.85 -4.00
C LEU A 382 -4.99 14.36 -5.32
N MET A 383 -6.31 14.56 -5.44
CA MET A 383 -6.91 15.01 -6.70
C MET A 383 -6.41 16.38 -7.17
N ARG A 384 -6.02 17.26 -6.23
CA ARG A 384 -5.45 18.58 -6.54
C ARG A 384 -3.94 18.49 -6.72
N ARG A 385 -3.26 17.62 -5.95
CA ARG A 385 -1.83 17.35 -6.06
C ARG A 385 -1.44 16.81 -7.44
N MET A 386 -2.29 16.05 -8.14
CA MET A 386 -2.03 15.62 -9.53
C MET A 386 -1.60 16.78 -10.45
N TYR A 387 -2.05 18.00 -10.15
CA TYR A 387 -1.76 19.21 -10.92
C TYR A 387 -0.69 20.11 -10.29
N LEU A 388 0.05 19.65 -9.27
CA LEU A 388 1.01 20.47 -8.53
C LEU A 388 2.09 21.08 -9.42
N GLU A 389 2.55 20.34 -10.44
CA GLU A 389 3.51 20.87 -11.42
C GLU A 389 2.87 21.87 -12.40
N ASN A 390 1.60 21.68 -12.79
CA ASN A 390 0.86 22.69 -13.57
C ASN A 390 0.67 23.98 -12.76
N ILE A 391 0.40 23.85 -11.45
CA ILE A 391 0.29 24.98 -10.52
C ILE A 391 1.64 25.70 -10.41
N LYS A 392 2.75 24.98 -10.15
CA LYS A 392 4.11 25.56 -10.11
C LYS A 392 4.46 26.29 -11.42
N ALA A 393 4.21 25.67 -12.57
CA ALA A 393 4.44 26.28 -13.88
C ALA A 393 3.61 27.56 -14.08
N SER A 394 2.34 27.57 -13.64
CA SER A 394 1.47 28.76 -13.73
C SER A 394 1.89 29.93 -12.84
N ILE A 395 2.74 29.68 -11.84
CA ILE A 395 3.32 30.71 -10.97
C ILE A 395 4.56 31.31 -11.65
N THR A 396 5.36 30.50 -12.36
CA THR A 396 6.55 30.97 -13.08
C THR A 396 6.22 31.68 -14.40
N ASP A 397 5.20 31.20 -15.14
CA ASP A 397 4.80 31.79 -16.43
C ASP A 397 3.76 32.91 -16.27
N THR A 398 4.25 34.12 -16.01
CA THR A 398 3.44 35.36 -15.99
C THR A 398 2.86 35.76 -17.36
N SER A 399 3.17 35.03 -18.42
CA SER A 399 2.74 35.30 -19.81
C SER A 399 1.33 34.75 -20.15
N ALA A 400 0.78 33.85 -19.34
CA ALA A 400 -0.47 33.14 -19.60
C ALA A 400 -1.62 33.63 -18.70
N GLU A 401 -2.08 34.87 -18.92
CA GLU A 401 -3.10 35.57 -18.08
C GLU A 401 -4.43 34.79 -17.89
N GLY A 402 -4.75 33.84 -18.78
CA GLY A 402 -5.95 32.99 -18.66
C GLY A 402 -5.76 31.71 -17.83
N ALA A 403 -4.54 31.22 -17.63
CA ALA A 403 -4.27 29.95 -16.95
C ALA A 403 -4.02 30.11 -15.44
N SER A 404 -3.33 31.19 -15.04
CA SER A 404 -3.00 31.48 -13.64
C SER A 404 -4.23 31.65 -12.74
N GLY A 405 -5.33 32.19 -13.30
CA GLY A 405 -6.60 32.37 -12.59
C GLY A 405 -7.31 31.07 -12.19
N PHE A 406 -7.11 29.97 -12.93
CA PHE A 406 -7.69 28.66 -12.60
C PHE A 406 -6.87 27.91 -11.55
N TRP A 407 -5.54 27.95 -11.65
CA TRP A 407 -4.66 27.19 -10.76
C TRP A 407 -4.56 27.77 -9.35
N LYS A 408 -4.74 29.08 -9.19
CA LYS A 408 -4.74 29.72 -7.87
C LYS A 408 -5.75 29.12 -6.87
N PRO A 409 -7.07 29.06 -7.15
CA PRO A 409 -8.03 28.46 -6.21
C PRO A 409 -7.77 26.96 -5.99
N VAL A 410 -7.32 26.22 -7.02
CA VAL A 410 -6.95 24.80 -6.87
C VAL A 410 -5.78 24.64 -5.86
N SER A 411 -4.79 25.53 -5.90
CA SER A 411 -3.69 25.54 -4.94
C SER A 411 -4.14 25.98 -3.53
N GLU A 412 -4.96 27.03 -3.42
CA GLU A 412 -5.49 27.47 -2.13
C GLU A 412 -6.32 26.37 -1.44
N GLU A 413 -7.22 25.70 -2.18
CA GLU A 413 -8.00 24.57 -1.68
C GLU A 413 -7.13 23.34 -1.31
N LEU A 414 -6.06 23.06 -2.05
CA LEU A 414 -5.11 22.01 -1.72
C LEU A 414 -4.48 22.25 -0.35
N PHE A 415 -3.96 23.46 -0.12
CA PHE A 415 -3.27 23.78 1.13
C PHE A 415 -4.21 24.01 2.32
N ASP A 416 -5.45 24.44 2.10
CA ASP A 416 -6.47 24.42 3.17
C ASP A 416 -6.80 22.99 3.62
N ASN A 417 -6.91 22.02 2.70
CA ASN A 417 -7.07 20.61 3.08
C ASN A 417 -5.83 20.04 3.79
N VAL A 418 -4.62 20.45 3.41
CA VAL A 418 -3.37 20.07 4.12
C VAL A 418 -3.36 20.61 5.55
N ILE A 419 -3.82 21.85 5.77
CA ILE A 419 -3.93 22.45 7.12
C ILE A 419 -4.97 21.73 7.97
N GLU A 420 -6.14 21.39 7.43
CA GLU A 420 -7.15 20.66 8.20
C GLU A 420 -6.70 19.22 8.50
N LEU A 421 -6.01 18.56 7.55
CA LEU A 421 -5.38 17.26 7.81
C LEU A 421 -4.30 17.36 8.91
N TYR A 422 -3.47 18.41 8.90
CA TYR A 422 -2.52 18.65 9.99
C TYR A 422 -3.20 18.83 11.35
N GLN A 423 -4.33 19.55 11.40
CA GLN A 423 -5.11 19.68 12.63
C GLN A 423 -5.68 18.35 13.13
N GLN A 424 -6.08 17.46 12.20
CA GLN A 424 -6.54 16.10 12.53
C GLN A 424 -5.41 15.26 13.12
N ILE A 425 -4.22 15.32 12.52
CA ILE A 425 -3.00 14.64 13.00
C ILE A 425 -2.58 15.17 14.38
N GLU A 426 -2.50 16.49 14.57
CA GLU A 426 -2.09 17.06 15.86
C GLU A 426 -3.08 16.74 16.98
N ALA A 427 -4.38 16.79 16.68
CA ALA A 427 -5.41 16.42 17.65
C ALA A 427 -5.35 14.93 18.00
N SER A 428 -5.11 14.03 17.04
CA SER A 428 -5.01 12.60 17.31
C SER A 428 -3.78 12.26 18.16
N PHE A 429 -2.59 12.80 17.84
CA PHE A 429 -1.37 12.54 18.60
C PHE A 429 -1.36 13.23 19.97
N THR A 430 -2.04 14.37 20.15
CA THR A 430 -2.24 15.00 21.47
C THR A 430 -3.17 14.19 22.37
N MET A 431 -4.10 13.42 21.80
CA MET A 431 -5.12 12.67 22.54
C MET A 431 -4.90 11.14 22.54
N ARG A 432 -3.80 10.66 21.96
CA ARG A 432 -3.54 9.23 21.73
C ARG A 432 -3.39 8.46 23.03
N SER A 433 -4.19 7.40 23.16
CA SER A 433 -4.14 6.42 24.25
C SER A 433 -3.78 5.00 23.80
N SER A 434 -3.86 4.68 22.50
CA SER A 434 -3.58 3.36 21.96
C SER A 434 -2.10 3.15 21.59
N GLU A 435 -1.57 1.98 21.91
CA GLU A 435 -0.23 1.57 21.45
C GLU A 435 -0.25 1.29 19.94
N GLY A 436 -1.25 0.58 19.43
CA GLY A 436 -1.47 0.39 18.00
C GLY A 436 -1.98 1.65 17.30
N TYR A 437 -1.50 1.89 16.08
CA TYR A 437 -1.95 2.96 15.20
C TYR A 437 -1.93 2.45 13.74
N PRO A 438 -3.09 2.27 13.07
CA PRO A 438 -3.21 1.63 11.76
C PRO A 438 -2.28 2.22 10.68
N ALA A 439 -1.67 1.37 9.85
CA ALA A 439 -0.82 1.78 8.72
C ALA A 439 -1.50 2.82 7.79
N ILE A 440 -2.80 2.64 7.54
CA ILE A 440 -3.60 3.55 6.70
C ILE A 440 -3.67 4.98 7.26
N LEU A 441 -3.50 5.16 8.57
CA LEU A 441 -3.46 6.47 9.22
C LEU A 441 -2.05 7.08 9.29
N VAL A 442 -1.00 6.31 8.95
CA VAL A 442 0.39 6.81 8.86
C VAL A 442 0.63 7.54 7.53
N PHE A 443 0.08 7.01 6.44
CA PHE A 443 0.21 7.61 5.11
C PHE A 443 -0.29 9.07 4.99
N PRO A 444 -1.43 9.48 5.57
CA PRO A 444 -1.83 10.89 5.64
C PRO A 444 -0.77 11.80 6.28
N ILE A 445 0.00 11.31 7.26
CA ILE A 445 1.05 12.06 7.95
C ILE A 445 2.22 12.33 6.99
N TYR A 446 2.62 11.30 6.23
CA TYR A 446 3.60 11.43 5.15
C TYR A 446 3.14 12.42 4.07
N VAL A 447 1.90 12.30 3.57
CA VAL A 447 1.36 13.20 2.54
C VAL A 447 1.31 14.65 3.04
N CYS A 448 0.89 14.86 4.28
CA CYS A 448 0.89 16.17 4.93
C CYS A 448 2.31 16.77 5.02
N GLY A 449 3.29 15.98 5.47
CA GLY A 449 4.70 16.40 5.53
C GLY A 449 5.30 16.73 4.15
N SER A 450 5.04 15.90 3.14
CA SER A 450 5.54 16.12 1.77
C SER A 450 4.99 17.38 1.12
N LEU A 451 3.71 17.70 1.35
CA LEU A 451 3.10 18.92 0.84
C LEU A 451 3.54 20.16 1.62
N ALA A 452 3.76 20.04 2.94
CA ALA A 452 4.39 21.08 3.73
C ALA A 452 5.81 21.38 3.24
N LEU A 453 6.61 20.36 2.87
CA LEU A 453 7.91 20.54 2.23
C LEU A 453 7.80 21.30 0.89
N ASN A 454 6.86 20.93 0.02
CA ASN A 454 6.64 21.64 -1.25
C ASN A 454 6.24 23.12 -1.02
N LEU A 455 5.40 23.42 -0.03
CA LEU A 455 5.02 24.79 0.32
C LEU A 455 6.18 25.59 0.94
N TRP A 456 7.06 24.94 1.70
CA TRP A 456 8.26 25.57 2.24
C TRP A 456 9.28 25.89 1.14
N GLN A 457 9.46 24.99 0.18
CA GLN A 457 10.31 25.19 -1.01
C GLN A 457 9.74 26.25 -1.97
N CYS A 458 8.41 26.31 -2.14
CA CYS A 458 7.73 27.29 -2.99
C CYS A 458 6.59 28.01 -2.23
N PRO A 459 6.90 29.06 -1.44
CA PRO A 459 5.92 29.83 -0.68
C PRO A 459 4.78 30.43 -1.53
N GLN A 460 5.03 30.65 -2.82
CA GLN A 460 4.04 31.20 -3.76
C GLN A 460 2.87 30.23 -4.05
N LEU A 461 3.01 28.94 -3.74
CA LEU A 461 1.91 27.97 -3.81
C LEU A 461 0.72 28.36 -2.92
N CYS A 462 0.99 28.85 -1.70
CA CYS A 462 -0.03 29.42 -0.82
C CYS A 462 0.58 30.43 0.16
N PRO A 463 0.73 31.71 -0.23
CA PRO A 463 1.39 32.73 0.59
C PRO A 463 0.74 32.98 1.96
N ARG A 464 -0.55 32.63 2.11
CA ARG A 464 -1.28 32.72 3.39
C ARG A 464 -0.82 31.68 4.42
N LEU A 465 -0.22 30.58 3.98
CA LEU A 465 0.08 29.40 4.79
C LEU A 465 1.57 29.03 4.82
N SER A 466 2.41 29.68 4.00
CA SER A 466 3.85 29.42 3.89
C SER A 466 4.59 29.43 5.22
N ASP A 467 4.25 30.36 6.11
CA ASP A 467 4.93 30.54 7.40
C ASP A 467 4.73 29.35 8.35
N LYS A 468 3.70 28.54 8.12
CA LYS A 468 3.40 27.31 8.90
C LYS A 468 4.09 26.07 8.33
N ALA A 469 4.57 26.13 7.09
CA ALA A 469 5.04 24.97 6.35
C ALA A 469 6.19 24.24 7.04
N ALA A 470 7.19 24.99 7.54
CA ALA A 470 8.32 24.43 8.28
C ALA A 470 7.88 23.71 9.57
N THR A 471 6.99 24.33 10.36
CA THR A 471 6.45 23.73 11.61
C THR A 471 5.71 22.43 11.35
N ILE A 472 4.86 22.40 10.31
CA ILE A 472 4.10 21.21 9.90
C ILE A 472 5.06 20.10 9.46
N LEU A 473 6.05 20.42 8.62
CA LEU A 473 7.05 19.45 8.17
C LEU A 473 7.84 18.84 9.35
N THR A 474 8.40 19.66 10.23
CA THR A 474 9.14 19.18 11.42
C THR A 474 8.27 18.29 12.30
N ARG A 475 7.00 18.65 12.49
CA ARG A 475 6.08 17.89 13.34
C ARG A 475 5.66 16.56 12.71
N CYS A 476 5.38 16.54 11.41
CA CYS A 476 5.12 15.29 10.68
C CYS A 476 6.35 14.37 10.71
N LEU A 477 7.57 14.90 10.54
CA LEU A 477 8.80 14.12 10.64
C LEU A 477 8.97 13.45 12.01
N GLN A 478 8.74 14.19 13.10
CA GLN A 478 8.79 13.65 14.47
C GLN A 478 7.76 12.53 14.66
N ILE A 479 6.52 12.72 14.21
CA ILE A 479 5.46 11.71 14.36
C ILE A 479 5.78 10.45 13.54
N ILE A 480 6.34 10.60 12.33
CA ILE A 480 6.77 9.47 11.50
C ILE A 480 7.92 8.71 12.18
N GLU A 481 8.84 9.40 12.85
CA GLU A 481 9.93 8.81 13.65
C GLU A 481 9.40 7.96 14.82
N ASP A 482 8.45 8.50 15.60
CA ASP A 482 7.81 7.79 16.71
C ASP A 482 7.11 6.48 16.26
N LEU A 483 6.61 6.44 15.02
CA LEU A 483 5.86 5.32 14.45
C LEU A 483 6.74 4.22 13.82
N GLN A 484 8.04 4.44 13.60
CA GLN A 484 8.92 3.49 12.89
C GLN A 484 9.02 2.11 13.54
N LYS A 485 8.85 2.04 14.87
CA LYS A 485 8.90 0.77 15.62
C LYS A 485 7.73 -0.16 15.26
N ALA A 486 6.57 0.41 14.93
CA ALA A 486 5.39 -0.33 14.51
C ALA A 486 5.38 -0.58 12.99
N TRP A 487 5.88 0.40 12.22
CA TRP A 487 5.81 0.41 10.76
C TRP A 487 7.18 0.69 10.14
N PRO A 488 7.97 -0.35 9.78
CA PRO A 488 9.29 -0.18 9.18
C PRO A 488 9.32 0.71 7.92
N MET A 489 8.22 0.73 7.16
CA MET A 489 8.04 1.62 5.99
C MET A 489 8.20 3.12 6.34
N ALA A 490 7.84 3.53 7.55
CA ALA A 490 7.91 4.92 8.00
C ALA A 490 9.35 5.45 8.06
N ARG A 491 10.37 4.58 8.20
CA ARG A 491 11.77 4.99 8.19
C ARG A 491 12.18 5.61 6.87
N ARG A 492 11.91 4.92 5.75
CA ARG A 492 12.24 5.44 4.41
C ARG A 492 11.49 6.74 4.07
N TRP A 493 10.27 6.90 4.58
CA TRP A 493 9.50 8.13 4.47
C TRP A 493 10.13 9.29 5.24
N GLN A 494 10.61 9.05 6.47
CA GLN A 494 11.37 10.03 7.25
C GLN A 494 12.67 10.41 6.53
N GLU A 495 13.47 9.42 6.10
CA GLU A 495 14.73 9.60 5.39
C GLU A 495 14.56 10.43 4.12
N GLY A 496 13.58 10.09 3.27
CA GLY A 496 13.30 10.81 2.04
C GLY A 496 12.86 12.27 2.27
N LEU A 497 11.99 12.52 3.25
CA LEU A 497 11.57 13.88 3.61
C LEU A 497 12.72 14.69 4.23
N GLN A 498 13.57 14.08 5.05
CA GLN A 498 14.75 14.73 5.63
C GLN A 498 15.80 15.07 4.57
N GLN A 499 16.12 14.14 3.66
CA GLN A 499 17.05 14.38 2.56
C GLN A 499 16.57 15.52 1.67
N ALA A 500 15.29 15.54 1.29
CA ALA A 500 14.71 16.60 0.47
C ALA A 500 14.58 17.96 1.21
N ALA A 501 14.60 17.98 2.54
CA ALA A 501 14.70 19.20 3.36
C ALA A 501 16.15 19.68 3.57
N THR A 502 17.15 18.79 3.46
CA THR A 502 18.56 19.08 3.75
C THR A 502 19.23 20.14 2.86
N PRO A 503 19.00 20.25 1.52
CA PRO A 503 19.72 21.23 0.68
C PRO A 503 19.40 22.72 0.99
N LEU A 504 18.52 23.01 1.95
CA LEU A 504 18.18 24.35 2.39
C LEU A 504 18.86 24.78 3.71
N SER A 505 19.54 23.87 4.42
CA SER A 505 20.28 24.18 5.66
C SER A 505 21.66 24.81 5.44
N THR A 506 22.14 24.86 4.19
CA THR A 506 23.47 25.39 3.80
C THR A 506 23.39 26.65 2.93
N GLY A 507 22.24 27.31 2.86
CA GLY A 507 22.12 28.65 2.26
C GLY A 507 22.81 29.71 3.13
N PRO A 508 23.72 30.55 2.59
CA PRO A 508 24.38 31.58 3.38
C PRO A 508 23.38 32.67 3.81
N SER A 509 23.29 32.92 5.11
CA SER A 509 22.50 34.02 5.66
C SER A 509 22.99 35.36 5.11
N PRO A 510 22.11 36.23 4.57
CA PRO A 510 22.50 37.51 3.96
C PRO A 510 22.98 38.57 4.98
N ALA A 511 23.24 38.19 6.23
CA ALA A 511 23.72 39.06 7.31
C ALA A 511 25.25 39.12 7.46
N ALA A 512 26.03 38.41 6.63
CA ALA A 512 27.48 38.28 6.78
C ALA A 512 28.35 38.98 5.70
N MET A 513 27.76 39.79 4.79
CA MET A 513 28.53 40.69 3.92
C MET A 513 28.64 42.10 4.53
N SER A 514 29.38 42.20 5.64
CA SER A 514 29.88 43.47 6.20
C SER A 514 30.96 43.22 7.25
N GLY A 515 32.24 43.35 6.89
CA GLY A 515 33.29 43.46 7.92
C GLY A 515 34.72 43.07 7.55
N ILE A 516 35.50 44.08 7.17
CA ILE A 516 36.90 44.30 7.60
C ILE A 516 37.99 43.39 7.01
N SER A 517 38.87 44.03 6.23
CA SER A 517 40.19 43.56 5.83
C SER A 517 41.18 43.51 7.01
N ALA A 518 41.96 42.44 7.13
CA ALA A 518 43.28 42.47 7.77
C ALA A 518 44.16 41.30 7.30
N THR A 519 45.35 41.61 6.77
CA THR A 519 46.53 40.72 6.82
C THR A 519 47.24 40.98 8.17
N PRO A 520 47.94 40.01 8.79
CA PRO A 520 49.31 39.67 8.38
C PRO A 520 49.69 38.17 8.58
N SER A 521 51.01 37.92 8.67
CA SER A 521 51.76 36.68 8.46
C SER A 521 52.18 35.91 9.74
N ASP A 522 52.88 34.79 9.49
CA ASP A 522 53.91 34.11 10.30
C ASP A 522 53.56 32.90 11.22
N ASN A 523 54.07 31.74 10.76
CA ASN A 523 54.88 30.70 11.44
C ASN A 523 54.40 29.82 12.62
N ASP A 524 55.04 28.65 12.62
CA ASP A 524 55.21 27.61 13.66
C ASP A 524 53.98 26.77 14.10
N VAL A 525 53.89 25.47 13.77
CA VAL A 525 54.70 24.29 14.17
C VAL A 525 54.20 23.63 15.46
N GLN A 526 53.51 22.48 15.35
CA GLN A 526 53.96 21.18 15.92
C GLN A 526 52.96 20.02 15.68
N SER A 527 53.51 18.86 15.26
CA SER A 527 52.92 17.53 15.49
C SER A 527 53.36 17.01 16.88
N PRO A 528 52.68 16.01 17.45
CA PRO A 528 53.20 14.62 17.37
C PRO A 528 52.10 13.61 16.96
N GLU A 529 52.35 12.69 16.03
CA GLU A 529 53.15 11.46 16.17
C GLU A 529 52.36 10.29 16.81
N ARG A 530 52.09 9.24 16.00
CA ARG A 530 51.71 7.90 16.47
C ARG A 530 52.65 6.88 15.83
N ALA A 531 53.23 6.02 16.66
CA ALA A 531 54.24 5.04 16.27
C ALA A 531 53.66 3.87 15.45
N ALA A 532 54.53 3.21 14.68
CA ALA A 532 54.21 2.05 13.85
C ALA A 532 54.90 0.78 14.34
N VAL A 533 54.26 -0.38 14.09
CA VAL A 533 54.86 -1.73 14.04
C VAL A 533 54.06 -2.49 12.95
N GLN A 534 54.58 -2.78 11.75
CA GLN A 534 55.42 -3.94 11.36
C GLN A 534 54.76 -5.32 11.62
N MET A 535 54.84 -6.36 10.77
CA MET A 535 55.52 -6.58 9.47
C MET A 535 55.00 -7.88 8.80
N SER A 536 55.30 -8.09 7.50
CA SER A 536 55.51 -9.40 6.77
C SER A 536 54.65 -9.60 5.50
N ILE A 537 55.20 -9.41 4.28
CA ILE A 537 55.92 -10.38 3.40
C ILE A 537 54.93 -11.12 2.43
N SER A 538 54.73 -10.60 1.21
CA SER A 538 55.31 -11.07 -0.10
C SER A 538 54.46 -12.17 -0.81
N SER A 539 54.45 -12.40 -2.12
CA SER A 539 55.23 -11.85 -3.25
C SER A 539 54.54 -12.06 -4.62
N ALA A 540 54.78 -11.14 -5.58
CA ALA A 540 54.96 -11.33 -7.03
C ALA A 540 54.00 -12.21 -7.90
N ARG A 541 53.62 -11.68 -9.08
CA ARG A 541 54.20 -12.02 -10.42
C ARG A 541 53.23 -11.64 -11.58
N GLU A 542 53.38 -10.49 -12.24
CA GLU A 542 54.18 -10.29 -13.47
C GLU A 542 53.55 -10.86 -14.77
N ARG A 543 53.06 -9.97 -15.65
CA ARG A 543 53.31 -10.00 -17.12
C ARG A 543 52.97 -8.64 -17.76
N ARG A 544 53.65 -8.32 -18.88
CA ARG A 544 53.79 -6.96 -19.44
C ARG A 544 54.09 -7.04 -20.94
N LYS A 545 53.80 -5.95 -21.68
CA LYS A 545 54.18 -5.62 -23.10
C LYS A 545 53.33 -6.27 -24.22
N PRO A 546 53.42 -5.77 -25.47
CA PRO A 546 53.82 -4.41 -25.99
C PRO A 546 52.63 -3.73 -26.73
N ILE A 547 52.54 -2.40 -26.95
CA ILE A 547 53.34 -1.46 -27.79
C ILE A 547 53.39 -1.81 -29.29
N ASP A 548 52.68 -1.03 -30.10
CA ASP A 548 53.08 -0.37 -31.36
C ASP A 548 52.01 0.72 -31.63
N ALA A 549 52.21 2.01 -31.93
CA ALA A 549 53.26 2.85 -32.55
C ALA A 549 52.93 3.26 -34.02
N ALA A 550 53.01 4.58 -34.32
CA ALA A 550 52.88 5.22 -35.66
C ALA A 550 51.45 5.18 -36.30
N SER A 551 50.97 6.04 -37.24
CA SER A 551 51.39 7.32 -37.88
C SER A 551 50.26 7.78 -38.86
N ILE A 552 50.11 9.02 -39.41
CA ILE A 552 50.60 10.40 -39.20
C ILE A 552 49.75 11.38 -40.10
N GLN A 553 49.63 12.69 -39.76
CA GLN A 553 49.15 13.83 -40.61
C GLN A 553 47.63 13.85 -41.05
N SER A 554 46.98 14.98 -41.37
CA SER A 554 47.43 16.33 -41.81
C SER A 554 46.57 17.52 -41.31
N GLN A 555 47.22 18.56 -40.75
CA GLN A 555 47.21 20.01 -41.14
C GLN A 555 45.87 20.69 -41.58
N GLN A 556 45.34 21.69 -40.84
CA GLN A 556 45.65 23.17 -40.83
C GLN A 556 45.02 23.98 -42.01
N PRO A 557 44.79 25.33 -41.93
CA PRO A 557 45.37 26.33 -41.00
C PRO A 557 44.38 27.34 -40.35
N VAL A 558 44.93 28.28 -39.55
CA VAL A 558 44.29 29.46 -38.94
C VAL A 558 45.05 30.73 -39.38
N PRO A 559 44.37 31.86 -39.66
CA PRO A 559 44.54 33.11 -38.87
C PRO A 559 43.20 33.90 -38.74
N GLY A 560 42.99 34.85 -37.82
CA GLY A 560 43.79 35.34 -36.69
C GLY A 560 43.13 36.55 -36.01
N THR A 561 43.21 36.63 -34.67
CA THR A 561 43.05 37.81 -33.80
C THR A 561 41.88 38.80 -33.99
N GLY A 562 40.95 38.79 -33.02
CA GLY A 562 40.11 39.92 -32.64
C GLY A 562 39.73 39.81 -31.16
N THR A 563 40.17 40.75 -30.31
CA THR A 563 40.01 40.68 -28.85
C THR A 563 38.69 41.26 -28.36
N GLY A 564 37.93 40.48 -27.61
CA GLY A 564 36.75 40.92 -26.85
C GLY A 564 36.45 39.92 -25.73
N SER A 565 36.24 40.41 -24.51
CA SER A 565 36.16 39.59 -23.30
C SER A 565 34.85 38.79 -23.19
N SER A 566 34.96 37.46 -23.08
CA SER A 566 33.87 36.59 -22.62
C SER A 566 34.25 35.93 -21.28
N THR A 567 33.47 36.22 -20.24
CA THR A 567 33.51 35.49 -18.98
C THR A 567 33.01 34.05 -19.19
N PRO A 568 33.67 33.01 -18.63
CA PRO A 568 33.17 31.65 -18.73
C PRO A 568 31.90 31.49 -17.89
N SER A 569 30.80 31.14 -18.56
CA SER A 569 29.58 30.69 -17.91
C SER A 569 29.82 29.38 -17.17
N LEU A 570 29.56 29.34 -15.87
CA LEU A 570 29.45 28.09 -15.11
C LEU A 570 28.31 27.24 -15.69
N PRO A 571 28.42 25.90 -15.72
CA PRO A 571 27.33 25.04 -16.13
C PRO A 571 26.16 25.20 -15.16
N ALA A 572 24.94 25.34 -15.68
CA ALA A 572 23.75 25.36 -14.87
C ALA A 572 23.58 23.99 -14.18
N LEU A 573 23.57 24.00 -12.84
CA LEU A 573 23.15 22.85 -12.05
C LEU A 573 21.64 22.68 -12.24
N ASP A 574 21.24 21.62 -12.93
CA ASP A 574 19.84 21.27 -13.09
C ASP A 574 19.30 20.65 -11.79
N ILE A 575 18.63 21.49 -11.00
CA ILE A 575 18.04 21.13 -9.69
C ILE A 575 16.51 20.92 -9.83
N ALA A 576 15.97 20.90 -11.06
CA ALA A 576 14.52 20.92 -11.29
C ALA A 576 13.86 19.52 -11.37
N ALA A 577 14.63 18.45 -11.56
CA ALA A 577 14.09 17.15 -12.00
C ALA A 577 13.76 16.12 -10.87
N LEU A 578 13.96 16.43 -9.59
CA LEU A 578 13.82 15.45 -8.48
C LEU A 578 13.14 16.05 -7.24
N PRO A 579 11.79 16.10 -7.23
CA PRO A 579 11.05 15.62 -6.06
C PRO A 579 9.75 14.84 -6.36
N THR A 580 9.23 14.89 -7.59
CA THR A 580 7.85 14.45 -7.90
C THR A 580 7.78 12.96 -8.26
N ASP A 581 8.71 12.44 -9.07
CA ASP A 581 8.85 11.01 -9.34
C ASP A 581 9.02 10.20 -8.04
N LEU A 582 9.70 10.76 -7.04
CA LEU A 582 9.88 10.13 -5.74
C LEU A 582 8.57 10.02 -4.95
N PHE A 583 7.73 11.06 -4.95
CA PHE A 583 6.43 10.97 -4.27
C PHE A 583 5.45 10.09 -5.06
N ASP A 584 5.40 10.21 -6.39
CA ASP A 584 4.44 9.44 -7.19
C ASP A 584 4.80 7.95 -7.18
N SER A 585 6.10 7.62 -7.16
CA SER A 585 6.57 6.26 -6.84
C SER A 585 6.32 5.86 -5.39
N GLN A 586 6.36 6.75 -4.39
CA GLN A 586 6.06 6.44 -2.98
C GLN A 586 4.54 6.33 -2.67
N VAL A 587 3.67 7.01 -3.41
CA VAL A 587 2.21 6.78 -3.36
C VAL A 587 1.87 5.51 -4.10
N THR A 588 2.49 5.27 -5.26
CA THR A 588 2.40 3.98 -5.95
C THR A 588 2.91 2.84 -5.06
N ALA A 589 4.02 3.05 -4.33
CA ALA A 589 4.55 2.13 -3.32
C ALA A 589 3.52 1.82 -2.25
N PHE A 590 3.01 2.86 -1.59
CA PHE A 590 2.07 2.70 -0.50
C PHE A 590 0.78 2.01 -0.95
N LEU A 591 0.20 2.46 -2.06
CA LEU A 591 -1.00 1.87 -2.66
C LEU A 591 -0.78 0.43 -3.10
N GLN A 592 0.41 0.06 -3.55
CA GLN A 592 0.68 -1.32 -3.96
C GLN A 592 1.06 -2.23 -2.79
N GLY A 593 1.74 -1.74 -1.74
CA GLY A 593 2.44 -2.58 -0.74
C GLY A 593 3.96 -2.72 -0.95
N ASP A 594 4.55 -1.75 -1.66
CA ASP A 594 5.96 -1.42 -1.93
C ASP A 594 7.06 -1.63 -0.86
N VAL A 595 7.27 -2.81 -0.28
CA VAL A 595 8.36 -2.98 0.71
C VAL A 595 9.73 -3.22 0.04
N HIS A 596 9.77 -3.75 -1.19
CA HIS A 596 11.01 -4.04 -1.92
C HIS A 596 11.32 -2.98 -2.98
N TYR A 597 12.31 -2.12 -2.72
CA TYR A 597 12.80 -1.13 -3.70
C TYR A 597 14.28 -1.32 -4.01
N GLY A 598 14.57 -1.96 -5.14
CA GLY A 598 15.93 -2.13 -5.67
C GLY A 598 16.45 -0.95 -6.50
N LEU A 599 15.69 0.15 -6.64
CA LEU A 599 16.05 1.25 -7.54
C LEU A 599 17.34 2.00 -7.11
N LEU A 600 17.68 1.99 -5.82
CA LEU A 600 18.93 2.57 -5.31
C LEU A 600 20.14 1.61 -5.46
N ASP A 601 19.91 0.30 -5.47
CA ASP A 601 21.00 -0.68 -5.71
C ASP A 601 21.38 -0.72 -7.19
N GLU A 602 20.43 -0.60 -8.12
CA GLU A 602 20.74 -0.47 -9.55
C GLU A 602 21.54 0.82 -9.86
N TRP A 603 21.24 1.92 -9.16
CA TRP A 603 21.99 3.18 -9.32
C TRP A 603 23.39 3.13 -8.69
N ASN A 604 23.57 2.42 -7.58
CA ASN A 604 24.90 2.17 -7.00
C ASN A 604 25.74 1.18 -7.83
N GLN A 605 25.12 0.28 -8.60
CA GLN A 605 25.83 -0.63 -9.51
C GLN A 605 26.16 0.00 -10.88
N ALA A 606 25.42 1.03 -11.32
CA ALA A 606 25.64 1.75 -12.57
C ALA A 606 26.82 2.77 -12.49
N GLY A 607 27.96 2.36 -11.94
CA GLY A 607 29.07 3.24 -11.54
C GLY A 607 29.64 4.14 -12.65
N PHE A 608 29.22 5.40 -12.66
CA PHE A 608 29.85 6.46 -13.45
C PHE A 608 31.04 7.06 -12.70
N VAL A 609 32.24 6.57 -13.03
CA VAL A 609 33.50 7.20 -12.63
C VAL A 609 33.80 8.37 -13.57
N PHE A 610 33.81 9.60 -13.04
CA PHE A 610 34.28 10.77 -13.78
C PHE A 610 35.81 10.77 -13.88
N HIS A 611 36.30 11.05 -15.09
CA HIS A 611 37.67 11.42 -15.40
C HIS A 611 37.67 12.76 -16.15
#